data_AF-A0A839HR87-F1
#
_entry.id   AF-A0A839HR87-F1
#
_cell.length_a   1.000
_cell.length_b   1.000
_cell.length_c   1.000
_cell.angle_alpha   90.00
_cell.angle_beta   90.00
_cell.angle_gamma   90.00
#
_symmetry.space_group_name_H-M   'P 1'
#
loop_
_entity.id
_entity.type
_entity.pdbx_description
1 polymer ?
#
loop_
_entity_poly.entity_id
_entity_poly.type
_entity_poly.pdbx_seq_one_letter_code
_entity_poly.pdbx_strand_id
1 'polypeptide(L)'
;WKSGHFGWEYKSAGKNLDQALKRLQFYAPALNHPPLLIVSDMEQIIIHTAFTGTVPDQYTLTLNDLRDPSKLQLLKWAFSDPEKLRPIDTTAALTERAARQFSEWAAALRQRGHDSAAVAHFSQQLLFCLFAQDIGLLPNQLFTRLLENGLKYPAQVEQMLTNLLDTMATGGLF
;
A
#
# COMPACT_ATOMS: atom_id res chain seq x y z
N TRP A 1 -19.31 14.84 10.59
CA TRP A 1 -17.89 15.18 10.31
C TRP A 1 -17.48 16.33 11.22
N LYS A 2 -16.19 16.52 11.47
CA LYS A 2 -15.64 17.68 12.19
C LYS A 2 -14.52 18.25 11.34
N SER A 3 -14.62 19.54 11.00
CA SER A 3 -13.64 20.21 10.13
C SER A 3 -12.22 20.11 10.68
N GLY A 4 -11.26 19.81 9.80
CA GLY A 4 -9.86 19.59 10.16
C GLY A 4 -9.60 18.33 10.99
N HIS A 5 -10.60 17.49 11.26
CA HIS A 5 -10.44 16.27 12.07
C HIS A 5 -10.81 15.01 11.30
N PHE A 6 -12.08 14.85 10.93
CA PHE A 6 -12.53 13.62 10.28
C PHE A 6 -13.78 13.81 9.41
N GLY A 7 -13.84 13.04 8.33
CA GLY A 7 -15.09 12.60 7.71
C GLY A 7 -15.59 11.32 8.38
N TRP A 8 -16.90 11.11 8.50
CA TRP A 8 -17.46 9.88 9.06
C TRP A 8 -18.64 9.41 8.22
N GLU A 9 -18.60 8.16 7.76
CA GLU A 9 -19.70 7.46 7.09
C GLU A 9 -20.06 6.21 7.91
N TYR A 10 -21.35 5.95 8.14
CA TYR A 10 -21.78 4.75 8.86
C TYR A 10 -22.73 3.89 8.03
N LYS A 11 -22.80 2.61 8.36
CA LYS A 11 -23.74 1.63 7.81
C LYS A 11 -24.42 0.86 8.94
N SER A 12 -25.48 0.12 8.60
CA SER A 12 -26.07 -0.86 9.51
C SER A 12 -25.10 -2.03 9.75
N ALA A 13 -25.26 -2.73 10.87
CA ALA A 13 -24.48 -3.91 11.26
C ALA A 13 -24.22 -4.90 10.11
N GLY A 14 -22.96 -5.31 9.98
CA GLY A 14 -22.51 -6.32 9.02
C GLY A 14 -22.46 -5.86 7.56
N LYS A 15 -22.64 -4.57 7.27
CA LYS A 15 -22.52 -4.03 5.90
C LYS A 15 -21.06 -3.76 5.53
N ASN A 16 -20.76 -3.86 4.23
CA ASN A 16 -19.42 -3.66 3.70
C ASN A 16 -18.91 -2.21 3.93
N LEU A 17 -17.83 -2.10 4.71
CA LEU A 17 -17.19 -0.83 5.06
C LEU A 17 -16.31 -0.26 3.93
N ASP A 18 -15.82 -1.07 2.98
CA ASP A 18 -15.08 -0.57 1.82
C ASP A 18 -15.96 0.32 0.93
N GLN A 19 -17.25 -0.03 0.79
CA GLN A 19 -18.21 0.82 0.07
C GLN A 19 -18.49 2.12 0.83
N ALA A 20 -18.49 2.09 2.16
CA ALA A 20 -18.60 3.29 2.97
C ALA A 20 -17.37 4.18 2.78
N LEU A 21 -16.16 3.59 2.76
CA LEU A 21 -14.92 4.30 2.54
C LEU A 21 -14.87 4.95 1.17
N LYS A 22 -15.22 4.22 0.10
CA LYS A 22 -15.28 4.77 -1.28
C LYS A 22 -16.21 5.98 -1.37
N ARG A 23 -17.38 5.90 -0.73
CA ARG A 23 -18.31 7.05 -0.66
C ARG A 23 -17.68 8.23 0.08
N LEU A 24 -17.08 7.97 1.24
CA LEU A 24 -16.47 9.02 2.04
C LEU A 24 -15.28 9.69 1.34
N GLN A 25 -14.46 8.91 0.62
CA GLN A 25 -13.40 9.42 -0.25
C GLN A 25 -13.94 10.31 -1.37
N PHE A 26 -15.06 9.93 -1.99
CA PHE A 26 -15.70 10.73 -3.04
C PHE A 26 -16.15 12.12 -2.54
N TYR A 27 -16.66 12.20 -1.30
CA TYR A 27 -17.07 13.47 -0.70
C TYR A 27 -15.95 14.22 0.04
N ALA A 28 -14.74 13.65 0.17
CA ALA A 28 -13.64 14.27 0.90
C ALA A 28 -13.30 15.70 0.45
N PRO A 29 -13.32 16.06 -0.85
CA PRO A 29 -13.10 17.43 -1.29
C PRO A 29 -14.14 18.41 -0.73
N ALA A 30 -15.41 18.00 -0.67
CA ALA A 30 -16.49 18.82 -0.09
C ALA A 30 -16.35 18.99 1.44
N LEU A 31 -15.58 18.12 2.09
CA LEU A 31 -15.25 18.18 3.51
C LEU A 31 -13.91 18.89 3.79
N ASN A 32 -13.33 19.54 2.78
CA ASN A 32 -12.01 20.18 2.84
C ASN A 32 -10.89 19.20 3.22
N HIS A 33 -10.88 18.02 2.60
CA HIS A 33 -9.85 16.99 2.74
C HIS A 33 -9.48 16.71 4.22
N PRO A 34 -10.43 16.17 5.02
CA PRO A 34 -10.17 15.88 6.42
C PRO A 34 -9.02 14.86 6.54
N PRO A 35 -8.16 14.99 7.56
CA PRO A 35 -6.98 14.13 7.71
C PRO A 35 -7.33 12.69 8.10
N LEU A 36 -8.56 12.42 8.55
CA LEU A 36 -9.06 11.10 8.89
C LEU A 36 -10.38 10.82 8.16
N LEU A 37 -10.53 9.59 7.66
CA LEU A 37 -11.77 9.07 7.08
C LEU A 37 -12.23 7.89 7.93
N ILE A 38 -13.31 8.07 8.68
CA ILE A 38 -13.81 7.07 9.62
C ILE A 38 -15.03 6.37 9.02
N VAL A 39 -15.03 5.04 9.05
CA VAL A 39 -16.18 4.22 8.65
C VAL A 39 -16.59 3.30 9.79
N SER A 40 -17.89 3.04 9.93
CA SER A 40 -18.38 2.13 10.98
C SER A 40 -19.67 1.43 10.58
N ASP A 41 -19.84 0.19 11.02
CA ASP A 41 -21.07 -0.60 10.87
C ASP A 41 -21.76 -0.86 12.21
N MET A 42 -21.49 -0.05 13.24
CA MET A 42 -21.98 -0.23 14.62
C MET A 42 -21.35 -1.40 15.39
N GLU A 43 -20.60 -2.31 14.76
CA GLU A 43 -19.81 -3.35 15.44
C GLU A 43 -18.32 -3.03 15.41
N GLN A 44 -17.87 -2.48 14.28
CA GLN A 44 -16.51 -2.06 14.02
C GLN A 44 -16.45 -0.58 13.65
N ILE A 45 -15.34 0.05 14.01
CA ILE A 45 -14.96 1.40 13.62
C ILE A 45 -13.58 1.28 12.98
N ILE A 46 -13.43 1.75 11.75
CA ILE A 46 -12.16 1.81 11.04
C ILE A 46 -11.80 3.27 10.82
N ILE A 47 -10.67 3.69 11.37
CA ILE A 47 -10.10 5.03 11.21
C ILE A 47 -9.03 4.93 10.13
N HIS A 48 -9.29 5.46 8.93
CA HIS A 48 -8.29 5.57 7.87
C HIS A 48 -7.59 6.92 7.96
N THR A 49 -6.26 6.92 7.93
CA THR A 49 -5.45 8.14 7.87
C THR A 49 -5.36 8.62 6.42
N ALA A 50 -5.52 9.91 6.21
CA ALA A 50 -5.55 10.57 4.91
C ALA A 50 -4.69 11.84 4.90
N PHE A 51 -3.61 11.85 5.68
CA PHE A 51 -2.67 12.98 5.72
C PHE A 51 -1.87 13.05 4.41
N THR A 52 -1.72 14.25 3.88
CA THR A 52 -0.86 14.48 2.72
C THR A 52 0.61 14.18 3.06
N GLY A 53 1.30 13.47 2.16
CA GLY A 53 2.73 13.18 2.29
C GLY A 53 3.09 11.99 3.18
N THR A 54 2.09 11.30 3.75
CA THR A 54 2.28 10.08 4.54
C THR A 54 1.77 8.86 3.79
N VAL A 55 2.32 7.69 4.09
CA VAL A 55 1.71 6.42 3.67
C VAL A 55 0.43 6.22 4.50
N PRO A 56 -0.75 6.02 3.88
CA PRO A 56 -1.98 5.77 4.62
C PRO A 56 -1.86 4.52 5.50
N ASP A 57 -2.25 4.68 6.76
CA ASP A 57 -2.44 3.64 7.76
C ASP A 57 -3.91 3.59 8.22
N GLN A 58 -4.30 2.50 8.90
CA GLN A 58 -5.64 2.34 9.44
C GLN A 58 -5.65 1.72 10.85
N TYR A 59 -6.63 2.13 11.66
CA TYR A 59 -6.90 1.55 12.97
C TYR A 59 -8.29 0.93 12.99
N THR A 60 -8.37 -0.37 13.22
CA THR A 60 -9.64 -1.09 13.41
C THR A 60 -9.93 -1.29 14.89
N LEU A 61 -11.12 -0.85 15.31
CA LEU A 61 -11.62 -0.94 16.68
C LEU A 61 -12.95 -1.69 16.66
N THR A 62 -13.05 -2.76 17.45
CA THR A 62 -14.36 -3.34 17.78
C THR A 62 -14.99 -2.59 18.95
N LEU A 63 -16.30 -2.76 19.18
CA LEU A 63 -16.92 -2.23 20.41
C LEU A 63 -16.26 -2.77 21.69
N ASN A 64 -15.77 -4.01 21.67
CA ASN A 64 -15.10 -4.59 22.82
C ASN A 64 -13.74 -3.94 23.10
N ASP A 65 -13.03 -3.54 22.03
CA ASP A 65 -11.76 -2.83 22.14
C ASP A 65 -11.90 -1.49 22.87
N LEU A 66 -13.06 -0.85 22.83
CA LEU A 66 -13.29 0.43 23.51
C LEU A 66 -13.21 0.34 25.04
N ARG A 67 -13.18 -0.87 25.61
CA ARG A 67 -12.89 -1.08 27.04
C ARG A 67 -11.41 -0.91 27.36
N ASP A 68 -10.53 -1.07 26.39
CA ASP A 68 -9.10 -0.79 26.53
C ASP A 68 -8.87 0.72 26.40
N PRO A 69 -8.31 1.37 27.45
CA PRO A 69 -8.03 2.81 27.42
C PRO A 69 -7.14 3.25 26.24
N SER A 70 -6.21 2.40 25.80
CA SER A 70 -5.29 2.70 24.69
C SER A 70 -6.01 2.74 23.34
N LYS A 71 -6.90 1.77 23.09
CA LYS A 71 -7.77 1.70 21.91
C LYS A 71 -8.78 2.84 21.91
N LEU A 72 -9.41 3.11 23.05
CA LEU A 72 -10.33 4.25 23.20
C LEU A 72 -9.61 5.59 22.97
N GLN A 73 -8.33 5.69 23.34
CA GLN A 73 -7.53 6.88 23.13
C GLN A 73 -7.36 7.22 21.63
N LEU A 74 -7.26 6.22 20.75
CA LEU A 74 -7.21 6.44 19.30
C LEU A 74 -8.48 7.18 18.82
N LEU A 75 -9.66 6.74 19.28
CA LEU A 75 -10.90 7.42 18.96
C LEU A 75 -10.94 8.82 19.56
N LYS A 76 -10.52 9.00 20.82
CA LYS A 76 -10.43 10.33 21.44
C LYS A 76 -9.54 11.29 20.64
N TRP A 77 -8.37 10.84 20.17
CA TRP A 77 -7.50 11.63 19.31
C TRP A 77 -8.18 11.99 18.00
N ALA A 78 -8.86 11.05 17.34
CA ALA A 78 -9.60 11.35 16.12
C ALA A 78 -10.60 12.52 16.29
N PHE A 79 -11.24 12.64 17.45
CA PHE A 79 -12.16 13.74 17.76
C PHE A 79 -11.51 15.03 18.26
N SER A 80 -10.29 14.98 18.82
CA SER A 80 -9.68 16.10 19.55
C SER A 80 -8.35 16.60 18.99
N ASP A 81 -7.49 15.69 18.56
CA ASP A 81 -6.13 15.95 18.08
C ASP A 81 -5.74 14.88 17.04
N PRO A 82 -6.22 15.01 15.78
CA PRO A 82 -6.01 14.00 14.74
C PRO A 82 -4.54 13.82 14.38
N GLU A 83 -3.70 14.84 14.57
CA GLU A 83 -2.26 14.80 14.30
C GLU A 83 -1.54 13.71 15.09
N LYS A 84 -2.06 13.29 16.25
CA LYS A 84 -1.56 12.13 17.02
C LYS A 84 -1.69 10.80 16.26
N LEU A 85 -2.52 10.75 15.24
CA LEU A 85 -2.73 9.60 14.36
C LEU A 85 -2.01 9.74 13.02
N ARG A 86 -1.20 10.80 12.82
CA ARG A 86 -0.42 10.96 11.59
C ARG A 86 0.63 9.84 11.50
N PRO A 87 0.66 9.05 10.40
CA PRO A 87 1.68 8.03 10.23
C PRO A 87 3.09 8.62 10.22
N ILE A 88 4.04 7.92 10.83
CA ILE A 88 5.45 8.32 10.87
C ILE A 88 6.11 8.07 9.51
N ASP A 89 5.71 7.00 8.82
CA ASP A 89 6.24 6.66 7.50
C ASP A 89 5.73 7.65 6.45
N THR A 90 6.66 8.43 5.90
CA THR A 90 6.36 9.31 4.76
C THR A 90 6.47 8.55 3.45
N THR A 91 5.69 8.96 2.46
CA THR A 91 5.80 8.42 1.09
C THR A 91 7.22 8.61 0.56
N ALA A 92 7.83 9.77 0.85
CA ALA A 92 9.21 10.08 0.47
C ALA A 92 10.21 9.09 1.06
N ALA A 93 10.12 8.78 2.36
CA ALA A 93 11.00 7.81 3.01
C ALA A 93 10.79 6.39 2.50
N LEU A 94 9.55 6.02 2.16
CA LEU A 94 9.27 4.72 1.53
C LEU A 94 9.88 4.64 0.12
N THR A 95 9.69 5.67 -0.69
CA THR A 95 10.30 5.76 -2.04
C THR A 95 11.83 5.74 -1.95
N GLU A 96 12.43 6.45 -1.00
CA GLU A 96 13.88 6.45 -0.81
C GLU A 96 14.39 5.07 -0.41
N ARG A 97 13.72 4.38 0.54
CA ARG A 97 14.07 3.01 0.93
C ARG A 97 13.99 2.05 -0.27
N ALA A 98 12.93 2.14 -1.06
CA ALA A 98 12.77 1.31 -2.26
C ALA A 98 13.87 1.60 -3.30
N ALA A 99 14.16 2.87 -3.57
CA ALA A 99 15.21 3.29 -4.50
C ALA A 99 16.61 2.83 -4.02
N ARG A 100 16.86 2.89 -2.71
CA ARG A 100 18.11 2.42 -2.12
C ARG A 100 18.29 0.91 -2.29
N GLN A 101 17.27 0.11 -1.97
CA GLN A 101 17.32 -1.34 -2.17
C GLN A 101 17.56 -1.71 -3.64
N PHE A 102 16.90 -1.02 -4.58
CA PHE A 102 17.13 -1.20 -6.01
C PHE A 102 18.56 -0.85 -6.43
N SER A 103 19.10 0.25 -5.90
CA SER A 103 20.46 0.69 -6.20
C SER A 103 21.51 -0.25 -5.65
N GLU A 104 21.33 -0.77 -4.44
CA GLU A 104 22.20 -1.75 -3.79
C GLU A 104 22.23 -3.07 -4.58
N TRP A 105 21.07 -3.56 -5.00
CA TRP A 105 20.97 -4.75 -5.84
C TRP A 105 21.64 -4.57 -7.21
N ALA A 106 21.39 -3.45 -7.90
CA ALA A 106 22.04 -3.15 -9.17
C ALA A 106 23.57 -3.01 -9.03
N ALA A 107 24.04 -2.42 -7.94
CA ALA A 107 25.47 -2.35 -7.62
C ALA A 107 26.07 -3.74 -7.39
N ALA A 108 25.36 -4.63 -6.69
CA ALA A 108 25.81 -6.01 -6.47
C ALA A 108 25.97 -6.78 -7.79
N LEU A 109 25.06 -6.59 -8.76
CA LEU A 109 25.20 -7.21 -10.08
C LEU A 109 26.42 -6.68 -10.84
N ARG A 110 26.67 -5.37 -10.81
CA ARG A 110 27.87 -4.78 -11.45
C ARG A 110 29.16 -5.27 -10.80
N GLN A 111 29.21 -5.39 -9.48
CA GLN A 111 30.36 -5.93 -8.76
C GLN A 111 30.65 -7.40 -9.10
N ARG A 112 29.63 -8.17 -9.52
CA ARG A 112 29.77 -9.53 -10.03
C ARG A 112 30.23 -9.59 -11.50
N GLY A 113 30.51 -8.43 -12.12
CA GLY A 113 31.05 -8.33 -13.47
C GLY A 113 29.99 -8.21 -14.58
N HIS A 114 28.71 -8.01 -14.25
CA HIS A 114 27.68 -7.80 -15.26
C HIS A 114 27.78 -6.40 -15.90
N ASP A 115 27.51 -6.34 -17.20
CA ASP A 115 27.52 -5.09 -17.97
C ASP A 115 26.54 -4.05 -17.39
N SER A 116 26.99 -2.79 -17.34
CA SER A 116 26.22 -1.72 -16.69
C SER A 116 24.93 -1.38 -17.43
N ALA A 117 24.92 -1.45 -18.77
CA ALA A 117 23.73 -1.20 -19.57
C ALA A 117 22.74 -2.35 -19.44
N ALA A 118 23.20 -3.60 -19.43
CA ALA A 118 22.37 -4.77 -19.18
C ALA A 118 21.70 -4.71 -17.79
N VAL A 119 22.46 -4.36 -16.74
CA VAL A 119 21.91 -4.21 -15.38
C VAL A 119 20.88 -3.08 -15.32
N ALA A 120 21.14 -1.95 -15.99
CA ALA A 120 20.19 -0.84 -16.04
C ALA A 120 18.89 -1.22 -16.76
N HIS A 121 19.00 -1.90 -17.91
CA HIS A 121 17.84 -2.38 -18.66
C HIS A 121 17.00 -3.37 -17.85
N PHE A 122 17.65 -4.33 -17.21
CA PHE A 122 16.97 -5.30 -16.35
C PHE A 122 16.28 -4.62 -15.16
N SER A 123 16.91 -3.61 -14.56
CA SER A 123 16.31 -2.82 -13.48
C SER A 123 15.03 -2.11 -13.93
N GLN A 124 15.01 -1.55 -15.16
CA GLN A 124 13.81 -0.95 -15.74
C GLN A 124 12.70 -1.97 -15.96
N GLN A 125 13.05 -3.19 -16.41
CA GLN A 125 12.08 -4.28 -16.58
C GLN A 125 11.45 -4.67 -15.25
N LEU A 126 12.24 -4.83 -14.17
CA LEU A 126 11.69 -5.14 -12.85
C LEU A 126 10.79 -4.02 -12.30
N LEU A 127 11.18 -2.76 -12.47
CA LEU A 127 10.34 -1.61 -12.12
C LEU A 127 9.01 -1.63 -12.88
N PHE A 128 9.05 -1.97 -14.17
CA PHE A 128 7.85 -2.11 -14.97
C PHE A 128 6.96 -3.26 -14.48
N CYS A 129 7.52 -4.41 -14.11
CA CYS A 129 6.75 -5.51 -13.53
C CYS A 129 6.06 -5.12 -12.21
N LEU A 130 6.76 -4.41 -11.32
CA LEU A 130 6.18 -3.89 -10.08
C LEU A 130 5.00 -2.95 -10.36
N PHE A 131 5.18 -2.01 -11.28
CA PHE A 131 4.13 -1.07 -11.67
C PHE A 131 2.94 -1.78 -12.33
N ALA A 132 3.20 -2.62 -13.32
CA ALA A 132 2.17 -3.37 -14.05
C ALA A 132 1.33 -4.26 -13.12
N GLN A 133 1.95 -4.82 -12.08
CA GLN A 133 1.22 -5.54 -11.04
C GLN A 133 0.33 -4.61 -10.21
N ASP A 134 0.86 -3.49 -9.74
CA ASP A 134 0.13 -2.57 -8.85
C ASP A 134 -1.12 -1.95 -9.52
N ILE A 135 -1.02 -1.64 -10.82
CA ILE A 135 -2.16 -1.17 -11.61
C ILE A 135 -3.07 -2.28 -12.14
N GLY A 136 -2.77 -3.55 -11.81
CA GLY A 136 -3.60 -4.70 -12.16
C GLY A 136 -3.47 -5.23 -13.59
N LEU A 137 -2.42 -4.85 -14.34
CA LEU A 137 -2.10 -5.47 -15.64
C LEU A 137 -1.56 -6.89 -15.48
N LEU A 138 -0.76 -7.14 -14.43
CA LEU A 138 -0.36 -8.49 -14.06
C LEU A 138 -1.33 -9.04 -13.01
N PRO A 139 -2.03 -10.15 -13.29
CA PRO A 139 -3.09 -10.64 -12.41
C PRO A 139 -2.52 -11.25 -11.13
N ASN A 140 -3.32 -11.23 -10.07
CA ASN A 140 -3.11 -12.04 -8.87
C ASN A 140 -1.71 -11.93 -8.25
N GLN A 141 -1.13 -10.72 -8.19
CA GLN A 141 0.23 -10.51 -7.66
C GLN A 141 1.28 -11.45 -8.28
N LEU A 142 1.17 -11.70 -9.59
CA LEU A 142 1.99 -12.67 -10.31
C LEU A 142 3.50 -12.46 -10.10
N PHE A 143 3.97 -11.22 -10.22
CA PHE A 143 5.38 -10.91 -10.09
C PHE A 143 5.88 -11.15 -8.65
N THR A 144 5.11 -10.75 -7.64
CA THR A 144 5.42 -11.07 -6.23
C THR A 144 5.52 -12.57 -6.00
N ARG A 145 4.54 -13.35 -6.47
CA ARG A 145 4.55 -14.82 -6.32
C ARG A 145 5.72 -15.47 -7.04
N LEU A 146 6.10 -14.94 -8.21
CA LEU A 146 7.26 -15.40 -8.96
C LEU A 146 8.54 -15.20 -8.13
N LEU A 147 8.74 -14.02 -7.55
CA LEU A 147 9.90 -13.75 -6.70
C LEU A 147 9.91 -14.61 -5.43
N GLU A 148 8.77 -14.81 -4.78
CA GLU A 148 8.64 -15.69 -3.61
C GLU A 148 8.98 -17.15 -3.94
N ASN A 149 8.55 -17.64 -5.11
CA ASN A 149 8.95 -18.96 -5.60
C ASN A 149 10.43 -19.00 -5.96
N GLY A 150 10.97 -17.92 -6.49
CA GLY A 150 12.39 -17.75 -6.75
C GLY A 150 13.27 -17.89 -5.52
N LEU A 151 12.81 -17.38 -4.36
CA LEU A 151 13.50 -17.59 -3.09
C LEU A 151 13.53 -19.07 -2.67
N LYS A 152 12.48 -19.84 -2.98
CA LYS A 152 12.39 -21.28 -2.69
C LYS A 152 13.20 -22.12 -3.67
N TYR A 153 13.25 -21.68 -4.94
CA TYR A 153 13.91 -22.38 -6.03
C TYR A 153 14.89 -21.46 -6.79
N PRO A 154 16.02 -21.06 -6.18
CA PRO A 154 16.93 -20.08 -6.75
C PRO A 154 17.45 -20.44 -8.15
N ALA A 155 17.64 -21.74 -8.43
CA ALA A 155 18.09 -22.23 -9.74
C ALA A 155 17.07 -22.02 -10.87
N GLN A 156 15.79 -21.77 -10.54
CA GLN A 156 14.72 -21.57 -11.51
C GLN A 156 14.41 -20.08 -11.75
N VAL A 157 14.95 -19.17 -10.93
CA VAL A 157 14.64 -17.73 -10.96
C VAL A 157 14.85 -17.14 -12.35
N GLU A 158 16.00 -17.45 -12.97
CA GLU A 158 16.35 -16.92 -14.29
C GLU A 158 15.30 -17.32 -15.32
N GLN A 159 14.97 -18.61 -15.40
CA GLN A 159 13.97 -19.10 -16.35
C GLN A 159 12.57 -18.55 -16.07
N MET A 160 12.18 -18.43 -14.80
CA MET A 160 10.90 -17.84 -14.43
C MET A 160 10.80 -16.38 -14.88
N LEU A 161 11.84 -15.57 -14.62
CA LEU A 161 11.88 -14.16 -15.02
C LEU A 161 11.92 -13.99 -16.54
N THR A 162 12.73 -14.79 -17.24
CA THR A 162 12.77 -14.79 -18.72
C THR A 162 11.40 -15.08 -19.30
N ASN A 163 10.73 -16.15 -18.86
CA ASN A 163 9.40 -16.50 -19.33
C ASN A 163 8.37 -15.38 -19.08
N LEU A 164 8.42 -14.75 -17.90
CA LEU A 164 7.54 -13.62 -17.59
C LEU A 164 7.78 -12.46 -18.56
N LEU A 165 9.03 -12.04 -18.73
CA LEU A 165 9.38 -10.88 -19.55
C LEU A 165 9.08 -11.11 -21.03
N ASP A 166 9.33 -12.31 -21.54
CA ASP A 166 9.01 -12.69 -22.93
C ASP A 166 7.49 -12.66 -23.17
N THR A 167 6.72 -13.21 -22.22
CA THR A 167 5.24 -13.18 -22.29
C THR A 167 4.71 -11.75 -22.20
N MET A 168 5.32 -10.90 -21.37
CA MET A 168 4.96 -9.47 -21.30
C MET A 168 5.29 -8.71 -22.59
N ALA A 169 6.38 -9.06 -23.27
CA ALA A 169 6.80 -8.42 -24.52
C ALA A 169 5.90 -8.77 -25.71
N THR A 170 5.40 -10.02 -25.75
CA THR A 170 4.62 -10.55 -26.88
C THR A 170 3.12 -10.57 -26.65
N GLY A 171 2.69 -10.45 -25.38
CA GLY A 171 1.31 -10.69 -24.97
C GLY A 171 1.03 -12.19 -24.87
N GLY A 172 0.36 -12.62 -23.81
CA GLY A 172 0.07 -14.04 -23.61
C GLY A 172 -0.66 -14.32 -22.30
N LEU A 173 -0.84 -15.61 -22.01
CA LEU A 173 -1.44 -16.09 -20.77
C LEU A 173 -0.34 -16.30 -19.71
N PHE A 174 -0.64 -15.91 -18.48
CA PHE A 174 0.23 -16.04 -17.31
C PHE A 174 -0.29 -17.09 -16.32
#